data_AF-A0A0W0SLZ2-F1
#
_entry.id   AF-A0A0W0SLZ2-F1
#
_cell.length_a   1.000
_cell.length_b   1.000
_cell.length_c   1.000
_cell.angle_alpha   90.00
_cell.angle_beta   90.00
_cell.angle_gamma   90.00
#
_symmetry.space_group_name_H-M   'P 1'
#
loop_
_entity.id
_entity.type
_entity.pdbx_description
1 polymer ?
#
loop_
_entity_poly.entity_id
_entity_poly.type
_entity_poly.pdbx_seq_one_letter_code
_entity_poly.pdbx_strand_id
1 'polypeptide(L)'
;MMNPRLLLIEPDGLIQRFEQLLWRSQQAEVDIAMNGDRALELANRHLYDVIVVNPELEDGFDGFEAILAIKHHTINHQVPFMLVTSNETLSYLSQAIELDINWYMIRPLNKAITRAVMNWIKEPKPRPSCLIVHNRHLIAS
;
A
#
# COMPACT_ATOMS: atom_id res chain seq x y z
N MET A 1 -5.18 22.80 -2.06
CA MET A 1 -4.42 21.57 -2.37
C MET A 1 -5.43 20.44 -2.49
N MET A 2 -5.31 19.57 -3.50
CA MET A 2 -6.19 18.40 -3.63
C MET A 2 -5.83 17.38 -2.55
N ASN A 3 -6.83 16.68 -2.00
CA ASN A 3 -6.58 15.61 -1.03
C ASN A 3 -5.90 14.42 -1.73
N PRO A 4 -4.86 13.79 -1.14
CA PRO A 4 -4.27 12.60 -1.74
C PRO A 4 -5.29 11.48 -1.91
N ARG A 5 -5.28 10.82 -3.06
CA ARG A 5 -6.13 9.67 -3.35
C ARG A 5 -5.37 8.38 -3.14
N LEU A 6 -5.93 7.47 -2.34
CA LEU A 6 -5.36 6.21 -1.95
C LEU A 6 -6.23 5.06 -2.44
N LEU A 7 -5.61 4.04 -3.02
CA LEU A 7 -6.25 2.75 -3.24
C LEU A 7 -5.87 1.79 -2.11
N LEU A 8 -6.87 1.29 -1.37
CA LEU A 8 -6.72 0.30 -0.32
C LEU A 8 -7.19 -1.07 -0.84
N ILE A 9 -6.29 -2.03 -0.94
CA ILE A 9 -6.58 -3.41 -1.32
C ILE A 9 -6.56 -4.26 -0.04
N GLU A 10 -7.74 -4.56 0.51
CA GLU A 10 -7.89 -5.31 1.77
C GLU A 10 -9.20 -6.12 1.75
N PRO A 11 -9.13 -7.47 1.72
CA PRO A 11 -10.30 -8.34 1.65
C PRO A 11 -11.08 -8.40 2.97
N ASP A 12 -10.40 -8.27 4.12
CA ASP A 12 -11.06 -8.37 5.43
C ASP A 12 -11.82 -7.08 5.76
N GLY A 13 -13.15 -7.18 5.90
CA GLY A 13 -14.02 -6.02 6.10
C GLY A 13 -13.79 -5.26 7.42
N LEU A 14 -13.25 -5.90 8.46
CA LEU A 14 -12.94 -5.23 9.73
C LEU A 14 -11.62 -4.48 9.63
N ILE A 15 -10.58 -5.13 9.10
CA ILE A 15 -9.26 -4.52 8.86
C ILE A 15 -9.42 -3.35 7.88
N GLN A 16 -10.10 -3.56 6.75
CA GLN A 16 -10.38 -2.53 5.74
C GLN A 16 -11.02 -1.29 6.35
N ARG A 17 -12.07 -1.46 7.17
CA ARG A 17 -12.75 -0.33 7.82
C ARG A 17 -11.83 0.41 8.79
N PHE A 18 -11.05 -0.32 9.57
CA PHE A 18 -10.09 0.28 10.50
C PHE A 18 -9.01 1.08 9.78
N GLU A 19 -8.41 0.52 8.73
CA GLU A 19 -7.37 1.19 7.95
C GLU A 19 -7.92 2.38 7.16
N GLN A 20 -9.12 2.25 6.58
CA GLN A 20 -9.81 3.36 5.94
C GLN A 20 -10.00 4.54 6.91
N LEU A 21 -10.39 4.28 8.17
CA LEU A 21 -10.51 5.33 9.18
C LEU A 21 -9.17 5.99 9.49
N LEU A 22 -8.08 5.22 9.57
CA LEU A 22 -6.73 5.77 9.77
C LEU A 22 -6.33 6.70 8.62
N TRP A 23 -6.48 6.26 7.37
CA TRP A 23 -6.12 7.05 6.20
C TRP A 23 -7.00 8.28 6.01
N ARG A 24 -8.33 8.16 6.19
CA ARG A 24 -9.25 9.31 6.16
C ARG A 24 -8.94 10.34 7.25
N SER A 25 -8.47 9.90 8.42
CA SER A 25 -8.03 10.84 9.48
C SER A 25 -6.80 11.67 9.07
N GLN A 26 -6.08 11.27 8.02
CA GLN A 26 -4.98 12.01 7.39
C GLN A 26 -5.43 12.80 6.15
N GLN A 27 -6.75 12.96 5.95
CA GLN A 27 -7.38 13.66 4.82
C GLN A 27 -7.18 12.98 3.47
N ALA A 28 -6.92 11.67 3.44
CA ALA A 28 -6.88 10.91 2.19
C ALA A 28 -8.29 10.57 1.70
N GLU A 29 -8.49 10.67 0.38
CA GLU A 29 -9.64 10.07 -0.31
C GLU A 29 -9.33 8.59 -0.55
N VAL A 30 -10.15 7.68 -0.01
CA VAL A 30 -9.85 6.24 -0.01
C VAL A 30 -10.83 5.48 -0.88
N ASP A 31 -10.34 4.93 -1.98
CA ASP A 31 -11.02 3.89 -2.75
C ASP A 31 -10.64 2.51 -2.21
N ILE A 32 -11.59 1.58 -2.28
CA ILE A 32 -11.43 0.23 -1.73
C ILE A 32 -11.53 -0.80 -2.86
N ALA A 33 -10.60 -1.74 -2.84
CA ALA A 33 -10.66 -3.00 -3.56
C ALA A 33 -10.62 -4.17 -2.57
N MET A 34 -11.46 -5.18 -2.78
CA MET A 34 -11.48 -6.39 -1.95
C MET A 34 -10.65 -7.54 -2.54
N ASN A 35 -10.17 -7.39 -3.78
CA ASN A 35 -9.38 -8.38 -4.49
C ASN A 35 -8.53 -7.71 -5.58
N GLY A 36 -7.63 -8.48 -6.19
CA GLY A 36 -6.70 -7.99 -7.21
C GLY A 36 -7.40 -7.51 -8.49
N ASP A 37 -8.46 -8.19 -8.93
CA ASP A 37 -9.21 -7.80 -10.13
C ASP A 37 -9.85 -6.42 -9.99
N ARG A 38 -10.51 -6.18 -8.85
CA ARG A 38 -11.12 -4.88 -8.56
C ARG A 38 -10.07 -3.79 -8.40
N ALA A 39 -8.92 -4.13 -7.82
CA ALA A 39 -7.80 -3.19 -7.70
C ALA A 39 -7.29 -2.77 -9.08
N LEU A 40 -7.11 -3.72 -10.00
CA LEU A 40 -6.67 -3.44 -11.36
C LEU A 40 -7.73 -2.63 -12.14
N GLU A 41 -9.01 -2.93 -11.99
CA GLU A 41 -10.09 -2.13 -12.59
C GLU A 41 -10.06 -0.67 -12.12
N LEU A 42 -9.92 -0.45 -10.81
CA LEU A 42 -9.82 0.89 -10.22
C LEU A 42 -8.56 1.63 -10.67
N ALA A 43 -7.41 0.95 -10.64
CA ALA A 43 -6.12 1.50 -11.06
C ALA A 43 -6.07 1.84 -12.57
N ASN A 44 -6.90 1.21 -13.40
CA ASN A 44 -7.04 1.60 -14.80
C ASN A 44 -7.87 2.88 -14.99
N ARG A 45 -8.77 3.19 -14.06
CA ARG A 45 -9.72 4.31 -14.17
C ARG A 45 -9.27 5.57 -13.43
N HIS A 46 -8.43 5.40 -12.41
CA HIS A 46 -8.05 6.47 -11.49
C HIS A 46 -6.55 6.47 -11.26
N LEU A 47 -5.98 7.68 -11.22
CA LEU A 47 -4.62 7.90 -10.75
C LEU A 47 -4.64 8.05 -9.23
N TYR A 48 -3.71 7.39 -8.57
CA TYR A 48 -3.54 7.38 -7.13
C TYR A 48 -2.21 8.02 -6.73
N ASP A 49 -2.15 8.56 -5.52
CA ASP A 49 -0.91 9.07 -4.93
C ASP A 49 -0.17 8.00 -4.13
N VAL A 50 -0.89 6.94 -3.71
CA VAL A 50 -0.34 5.77 -3.02
C VAL A 50 -1.30 4.58 -3.15
N ILE A 51 -0.74 3.39 -3.21
CA ILE A 51 -1.49 2.14 -3.20
C ILE A 51 -1.06 1.31 -2.00
N VAL A 52 -2.02 0.93 -1.16
CA VAL A 52 -1.82 0.12 0.05
C VAL A 52 -2.38 -1.26 -0.21
N VAL A 53 -1.55 -2.29 -0.05
CA VAL A 53 -1.84 -3.65 -0.47
C VAL A 53 -1.68 -4.61 0.70
N ASN A 54 -2.73 -5.37 0.99
CA ASN A 54 -2.61 -6.63 1.69
C ASN A 54 -2.13 -7.70 0.68
N PRO A 55 -0.94 -8.32 0.87
CA PRO A 55 -0.46 -9.36 -0.03
C PRO A 55 -1.28 -10.66 0.04
N GLU A 56 -1.98 -10.91 1.15
CA GLU A 56 -2.80 -12.10 1.37
C GLU A 56 -4.20 -11.96 0.72
N LEU A 57 -4.26 -12.03 -0.61
CA LEU A 57 -5.53 -12.08 -1.36
C LEU A 57 -5.80 -13.51 -1.84
N GLU A 58 -7.02 -14.02 -1.62
CA GLU A 58 -7.39 -15.41 -1.98
C GLU A 58 -8.23 -15.50 -3.27
N ASP A 59 -8.89 -14.41 -3.68
CA ASP A 59 -9.76 -14.37 -4.87
C ASP A 59 -9.12 -13.54 -5.99
N GLY A 60 -8.88 -14.14 -7.16
CA GLY A 60 -8.28 -13.45 -8.32
C GLY A 60 -6.77 -13.34 -8.20
N PHE A 61 -6.20 -12.22 -8.70
CA PHE A 61 -4.77 -11.95 -8.52
C PHE A 61 -4.42 -11.83 -7.03
N ASP A 62 -3.34 -12.50 -6.63
CA ASP A 62 -2.77 -12.27 -5.31
C ASP A 62 -2.24 -10.81 -5.18
N GLY A 63 -1.91 -10.36 -3.97
CA GLY A 63 -1.51 -8.96 -3.79
C GLY A 63 -0.19 -8.61 -4.49
N PHE A 64 0.74 -9.56 -4.67
CA PHE A 64 1.99 -9.34 -5.40
C PHE A 64 1.74 -9.29 -6.91
N GLU A 65 0.89 -10.17 -7.44
CA GLU A 65 0.45 -10.16 -8.82
C GLU A 65 -0.31 -8.87 -9.15
N ALA A 66 -1.17 -8.40 -8.25
CA ALA A 66 -1.88 -7.12 -8.40
C ALA A 66 -0.90 -5.94 -8.48
N ILE A 67 0.15 -5.93 -7.64
CA ILE A 67 1.21 -4.91 -7.71
C ILE A 67 1.89 -4.93 -9.08
N LEU A 68 2.33 -6.12 -9.55
CA LEU A 68 2.98 -6.27 -10.85
C LEU A 68 2.07 -5.79 -11.98
N ALA A 69 0.81 -6.23 -11.99
CA ALA A 69 -0.16 -5.82 -13.01
C ALA A 69 -0.38 -4.31 -13.01
N ILE A 70 -0.53 -3.68 -11.83
CA ILE A 70 -0.69 -2.23 -11.72
C ILE A 70 0.57 -1.50 -12.22
N LYS A 71 1.76 -1.97 -11.83
CA LYS A 71 3.04 -1.38 -12.26
C LYS A 71 3.25 -1.48 -13.77
N HIS A 72 2.83 -2.57 -14.41
CA HIS A 72 3.10 -2.80 -15.84
C HIS A 72 1.98 -2.37 -16.79
N HIS A 73 0.73 -2.31 -16.33
CA HIS A 73 -0.42 -2.24 -17.22
C HIS A 73 -1.36 -1.07 -16.96
N THR A 74 -1.04 -0.17 -16.02
CA THR A 74 -1.93 0.95 -15.67
C THR A 74 -1.22 2.30 -15.69
N ILE A 75 -2.02 3.37 -15.60
CA ILE A 75 -1.52 4.74 -15.42
C ILE A 75 -0.76 4.95 -14.10
N ASN A 76 -0.84 4.00 -13.16
CA ASN A 76 -0.23 4.07 -11.83
C ASN A 76 1.18 3.44 -11.76
N HIS A 77 1.86 3.25 -12.89
CA HIS A 77 3.17 2.58 -12.99
C HIS A 77 4.31 3.19 -12.13
N GLN A 78 4.21 4.46 -11.73
CA GLN A 78 5.18 5.13 -10.85
C GLN A 78 4.64 5.38 -9.43
N VAL A 79 3.41 4.98 -9.15
CA VAL A 79 2.76 5.26 -7.87
C VAL A 79 3.44 4.42 -6.78
N PRO A 80 3.70 5.01 -5.61
CA PRO A 80 4.35 4.29 -4.55
C PRO A 80 3.42 3.27 -3.88
N PHE A 81 3.99 2.14 -3.49
CA PHE A 81 3.29 1.04 -2.85
C PHE A 81 3.67 0.88 -1.39
N MET A 82 2.67 0.57 -0.56
CA MET A 82 2.83 0.12 0.82
C MET A 82 2.24 -1.28 0.97
N LEU A 83 3.06 -2.26 1.31
CA LEU A 83 2.59 -3.57 1.73
C LEU A 83 2.28 -3.56 3.23
N VAL A 84 1.09 -4.05 3.60
CA VAL A 84 0.68 -4.20 5.00
C VAL A 84 0.15 -5.61 5.23
N THR A 85 0.80 -6.35 6.12
CA THR A 85 0.57 -7.81 6.26
C THR A 85 0.61 -8.23 7.73
N SER A 86 -0.13 -9.29 8.07
CA SER A 86 -0.01 -9.99 9.36
C SER A 86 1.07 -11.08 9.35
N ASN A 87 1.63 -11.37 8.18
CA ASN A 87 2.58 -12.45 7.94
C ASN A 87 4.03 -11.94 8.08
N GLU A 88 4.78 -12.58 8.98
CA GLU A 88 6.19 -12.23 9.24
C GLU A 88 7.20 -13.07 8.43
N THR A 89 6.75 -13.83 7.43
CA THR A 89 7.62 -14.72 6.66
C THR A 89 8.62 -13.93 5.80
N LEU A 90 9.90 -14.35 5.83
CA LEU A 90 10.98 -13.72 5.06
C LEU A 90 10.75 -13.72 3.53
N SER A 91 9.92 -14.62 3.01
CA SER A 91 9.59 -14.67 1.58
C SER A 91 8.80 -13.44 1.12
N TYR A 92 7.94 -12.88 1.97
CA TYR A 92 7.14 -11.69 1.63
C TYR A 92 8.02 -10.44 1.63
N LEU A 93 8.96 -10.38 2.58
CA LEU A 93 9.96 -9.32 2.61
C LEU A 93 10.84 -9.36 1.36
N SER A 94 11.30 -10.55 0.96
CA SER A 94 12.15 -10.72 -0.23
C SER A 94 11.42 -10.25 -1.49
N GLN A 95 10.16 -10.67 -1.68
CA GLN A 95 9.33 -10.22 -2.80
C GLN A 95 9.07 -8.71 -2.77
N ALA A 96 8.84 -8.12 -1.60
CA ALA A 96 8.67 -6.67 -1.46
C ALA A 96 9.91 -5.89 -1.92
N ILE A 97 11.11 -6.41 -1.64
CA ILE A 97 12.37 -5.82 -2.10
C ILE A 97 12.51 -5.96 -3.62
N GLU A 98 12.26 -7.14 -4.16
CA GLU A 98 12.33 -7.41 -5.62
C GLU A 98 11.36 -6.54 -6.42
N LEU A 99 10.19 -6.25 -5.86
CA LEU A 99 9.18 -5.41 -6.47
C LEU A 99 9.41 -3.91 -6.28
N ASP A 100 10.51 -3.47 -5.64
CA ASP A 100 10.77 -2.06 -5.34
C ASP A 100 9.58 -1.40 -4.61
N ILE A 101 9.12 -2.06 -3.54
CA ILE A 101 8.05 -1.55 -2.67
C ILE A 101 8.62 -0.51 -1.72
N ASN A 102 7.83 0.51 -1.43
CA ASN A 102 8.34 1.68 -0.74
C ASN A 102 8.22 1.59 0.77
N TRP A 103 7.17 0.92 1.22
CA TRP A 103 6.92 0.66 2.63
C TRP A 103 6.48 -0.77 2.81
N TYR A 104 7.15 -1.50 3.68
CA TYR A 104 6.70 -2.82 4.15
C TYR A 104 6.35 -2.72 5.63
N MET A 105 5.14 -3.08 6.00
CA MET A 105 4.63 -2.93 7.36
C MET A 105 4.01 -4.23 7.86
N ILE A 106 4.50 -4.73 8.99
CA ILE A 106 3.77 -5.75 9.75
C ILE A 106 2.72 -5.09 10.62
N ARG A 107 1.47 -5.56 10.55
CA ARG A 107 0.36 -5.07 11.35
C ARG A 107 0.72 -5.03 12.85
N PRO A 108 0.18 -4.05 13.63
CA PRO A 108 -0.92 -3.15 13.28
C PRO A 108 -0.48 -1.80 12.68
N LEU A 109 -1.25 -1.33 11.69
CA LEU A 109 -1.16 0.03 11.19
C LEU A 109 -1.66 1.04 12.25
N ASN A 110 -1.04 2.21 12.33
CA ASN A 110 -1.43 3.25 13.29
C ASN A 110 -1.37 4.67 12.69
N LYS A 111 -1.86 5.64 13.45
CA LYS A 111 -1.91 7.06 13.04
C LYS A 111 -0.55 7.68 12.78
N ALA A 112 0.49 7.28 13.50
CA ALA A 112 1.82 7.85 13.32
C ALA A 112 2.41 7.47 11.95
N ILE A 113 2.21 6.21 11.55
CA ILE A 113 2.70 5.67 10.27
C ILE A 113 1.92 6.26 9.10
N THR A 114 0.59 6.23 9.16
CA THR A 114 -0.25 6.79 8.09
C THR A 114 0.02 8.28 7.89
N ARG A 115 0.21 9.04 8.98
CA ARG A 115 0.64 10.45 8.91
C ARG A 115 2.00 10.62 8.25
N ALA A 116 2.98 9.77 8.57
CA ALA A 116 4.31 9.85 7.99
C ALA A 116 4.27 9.59 6.48
N VAL A 117 3.53 8.57 6.03
CA VAL A 117 3.33 8.27 4.61
C VAL A 117 2.63 9.43 3.91
N MET A 118 1.56 9.98 4.48
CA MET A 118 0.82 11.11 3.89
C MET A 118 1.64 12.39 3.82
N ASN A 119 2.49 12.66 4.81
CA ASN A 119 3.42 13.78 4.75
C ASN A 119 4.46 13.59 3.64
N TRP A 120 4.97 12.37 3.46
CA TRP A 120 5.89 12.08 2.36
C TRP A 120 5.22 12.22 0.99
N ILE A 121 3.95 11.81 0.85
CA ILE A 121 3.20 11.98 -0.40
C ILE A 121 3.01 13.46 -0.75
N LYS A 122 2.69 14.30 0.26
CA LYS A 122 2.48 15.75 0.05
C LYS A 122 3.79 16.50 -0.24
N GLU A 123 4.89 16.04 0.36
CA GLU A 123 6.22 16.65 0.23
C GLU A 123 7.29 15.56 0.02
N PRO A 124 7.39 14.99 -1.20
CA PRO A 124 8.27 13.86 -1.46
C PRO A 124 9.74 14.25 -1.31
N LYS A 125 10.43 13.50 -0.45
CA LYS A 125 11.88 13.59 -0.24
C LYS A 125 12.61 12.47 -0.98
N PRO A 126 13.89 12.65 -1.36
CA PRO A 126 14.71 11.59 -1.93
C PRO A 126 14.64 10.33 -1.06
N ARG A 127 14.40 9.19 -1.72
CA ARG A 127 14.07 7.93 -1.07
C ARG A 127 15.34 7.14 -0.67
N PRO A 128 15.39 6.51 0.53
CA PRO A 128 16.17 5.29 0.71
C PRO A 128 15.50 4.11 -0.02
N SER A 129 16.25 3.07 -0.40
CA SER A 129 15.87 2.03 -1.37
C SER A 129 14.69 1.14 -0.94
N CYS A 130 14.35 1.04 0.34
CA CYS A 130 13.06 0.53 0.83
C CYS A 130 12.96 0.86 2.32
N LEU A 131 11.80 1.27 2.85
CA LEU A 131 11.61 1.46 4.29
C LEU A 131 10.76 0.33 4.88
N ILE A 132 11.41 -0.56 5.62
CA ILE A 132 10.75 -1.67 6.31
C ILE A 132 10.46 -1.24 7.75
N VAL A 133 9.20 -1.36 8.16
CA VAL A 133 8.71 -1.09 9.52
C VAL A 133 8.25 -2.41 10.11
N HIS A 134 9.09 -3.03 10.93
CA HIS A 134 8.82 -4.31 11.59
C HIS A 134 9.08 -4.19 13.09
N ASN A 135 8.11 -4.57 13.93
CA ASN A 135 8.28 -4.62 15.39
C ASN A 135 8.99 -3.39 16.01
N ARG A 136 8.59 -2.18 15.55
CA ARG A 136 9.15 -0.86 15.94
C ARG A 136 10.59 -0.56 15.51
N HIS A 137 11.18 -1.38 14.65
CA HIS A 137 12.49 -1.14 14.05
C HIS A 137 12.32 -0.64 12.60
N LEU A 138 13.07 0.40 12.24
CA LEU A 138 13.19 0.92 10.88
C LEU A 138 14.42 0.26 10.25
N ILE A 139 14.22 -0.54 9.22
CA ILE A 139 15.30 -1.07 8.40
C ILE A 139 15.22 -0.35 7.06
N ALA A 140 16.27 0.40 6.72
CA ALA A 140 16.44 0.95 5.39
C ALA A 140 17.30 -0.02 4.58
N SER A 141 16.78 -0.50 3.45
CA SER A 141 17.59 -1.14 2.40
C SER A 141 17.90 -0.13 1.30
#